data_AF-A0A422HL44-F1
#
_entry.id   AF-A0A422HL44-F1
#
_cell.length_a   1.000
_cell.length_b   1.000
_cell.length_c   1.000
_cell.angle_alpha   90.00
_cell.angle_beta   90.00
_cell.angle_gamma   90.00
#
_symmetry.space_group_name_H-M   'P 1'
#
loop_
_entity.id
_entity.type
_entity.pdbx_description
1 polymer ?
#
loop_
_entity_poly.entity_id
_entity_poly.type
_entity_poly.pdbx_seq_one_letter_code
_entity_poly.pdbx_strand_id
1 'polypeptide(L)'
;MEFLYSFFREHEGRLKSGYYKGISIQDAVRATRYEAQELRNVFLDIARKGLVVEDTNLDTLFLPLDSRVYRMQELQKNKARGRVKKRWLRLYAIRFDRHCYVITGGAIKLTQDMSVPHLEEELEKLERTREFLIRHDLLCQSDFAYLEI
;
A
#
# COMPACT_ATOMS: atom_id res chain seq x y z
N MET A 1 10.80 -17.40 2.56
CA MET A 1 11.14 -17.83 1.18
C MET A 1 10.02 -18.69 0.62
N GLU A 2 9.52 -19.65 1.40
CA GLU A 2 8.41 -20.53 1.04
C GLU A 2 7.12 -19.79 0.68
N PHE A 3 6.66 -18.84 1.51
CA PHE A 3 5.44 -18.05 1.23
C PHE A 3 5.42 -17.40 -0.16
N LEU A 4 6.45 -16.61 -0.50
CA LEU A 4 6.49 -15.90 -1.79
C LEU A 4 6.52 -16.88 -2.96
N TYR A 5 7.29 -17.96 -2.82
CA TYR A 5 7.40 -18.96 -3.86
C TYR A 5 6.05 -19.66 -4.10
N SER A 6 5.35 -20.06 -3.03
CA SER A 6 4.00 -20.64 -3.09
C SER A 6 3.00 -19.66 -3.71
N PHE A 7 2.99 -18.40 -3.28
CA PHE A 7 2.14 -17.35 -3.84
C PHE A 7 2.33 -17.20 -5.36
N PHE A 8 3.58 -17.10 -5.82
CA PHE A 8 3.87 -16.94 -7.25
C PHE A 8 3.60 -18.21 -8.06
N ARG A 9 3.72 -19.40 -7.44
CA ARG A 9 3.34 -20.67 -8.07
C ARG A 9 1.82 -20.76 -8.25
N GLU A 10 1.05 -20.40 -7.22
CA GLU A 10 -0.42 -20.36 -7.28
C GLU A 10 -0.92 -19.35 -8.33
N HIS A 11 -0.23 -18.22 -8.47
CA HIS A 11 -0.59 -17.16 -9.42
C HIS A 11 0.26 -17.14 -10.69
N GLU A 12 0.88 -18.26 -11.06
CA GLU A 12 1.87 -18.31 -12.15
C GLU A 12 1.28 -17.86 -13.50
N GLY A 13 0.00 -18.18 -13.77
CA GLY A 13 -0.69 -17.71 -14.97
C GLY A 13 -0.65 -16.19 -15.10
N ARG A 14 -0.98 -15.46 -14.02
CA ARG A 14 -0.97 -13.99 -13.98
C ARG A 14 0.45 -13.42 -14.05
N LEU A 15 1.43 -14.14 -13.53
CA LEU A 15 2.85 -13.77 -13.60
C LEU A 15 3.39 -13.83 -15.03
N LYS A 16 2.98 -14.85 -15.80
CA LYS A 16 3.48 -15.13 -17.16
C LYS A 16 2.75 -14.33 -18.25
N SER A 17 1.42 -14.25 -18.21
CA SER A 17 0.61 -13.60 -19.25
C SER A 17 0.21 -12.16 -18.92
N GLY A 18 0.49 -11.70 -17.70
CA GLY A 18 -0.05 -10.45 -17.18
C GLY A 18 0.82 -9.20 -17.38
N TYR A 19 0.44 -8.17 -16.62
CA TYR A 19 0.99 -6.80 -16.64
C TYR A 19 2.53 -6.71 -16.52
N TYR A 20 3.19 -7.73 -15.96
CA TYR A 20 4.63 -7.73 -15.69
C TYR A 20 5.50 -8.49 -16.71
N LYS A 21 4.93 -8.87 -17.86
CA LYS A 21 5.63 -9.34 -19.09
C LYS A 21 6.57 -10.54 -18.90
N GLY A 22 6.12 -11.59 -18.21
CA GLY A 22 6.87 -12.84 -18.08
C GLY A 22 8.12 -12.71 -17.21
N ILE A 23 8.07 -13.29 -16.01
CA ILE A 23 9.22 -13.39 -15.10
C ILE A 23 9.20 -14.77 -14.46
N SER A 24 10.38 -15.35 -14.21
CA SER A 24 10.45 -16.62 -13.49
C SER A 24 9.93 -16.44 -12.06
N ILE A 25 9.41 -17.51 -11.45
CA ILE A 25 8.98 -17.47 -10.04
C ILE A 25 10.14 -17.04 -9.14
N GLN A 26 11.35 -17.53 -9.39
CA GLN A 26 12.55 -17.22 -8.61
C GLN A 26 12.91 -15.73 -8.70
N ASP A 27 12.84 -15.15 -9.89
CA ASP A 27 13.08 -13.72 -10.10
C ASP A 27 11.96 -12.87 -9.51
N ALA A 28 10.71 -13.34 -9.53
CA ALA A 28 9.59 -12.68 -8.86
C ALA A 28 9.76 -12.64 -7.34
N VAL A 29 10.20 -13.76 -6.73
CA VAL A 29 10.55 -13.80 -5.30
C VAL A 29 11.66 -12.79 -4.99
N ARG A 30 12.73 -12.77 -5.80
CA ARG A 30 13.86 -11.84 -5.60
C ARG A 30 13.44 -10.38 -5.75
N ALA A 31 12.69 -10.08 -6.81
CA ALA A 31 12.18 -8.74 -7.07
C ALA A 31 11.24 -8.25 -5.96
N THR A 32 10.38 -9.13 -5.42
CA THR A 32 9.48 -8.78 -4.30
C THR A 32 10.26 -8.44 -3.03
N ARG A 33 11.29 -9.22 -2.70
CA ARG A 33 12.15 -8.94 -1.54
C ARG A 33 12.90 -7.62 -1.71
N TYR A 34 13.41 -7.37 -2.91
CA TYR A 34 14.06 -6.10 -3.22
C TYR A 34 13.08 -4.92 -3.12
N GLU A 35 11.88 -5.04 -3.70
CA GLU A 35 10.83 -4.02 -3.59
C GLU A 35 10.46 -3.73 -2.12
N ALA A 36 10.33 -4.77 -1.28
CA ALA A 36 10.03 -4.62 0.14
C ALA A 36 11.13 -3.86 0.90
N GLN A 37 12.41 -4.17 0.61
CA GLN A 37 13.55 -3.48 1.20
C GLN A 37 13.58 -2.01 0.77
N GLU A 38 13.32 -1.72 -0.51
CA GLU A 38 13.25 -0.35 -1.02
C GLU A 38 12.11 0.44 -0.37
N LEU A 39 10.93 -0.18 -0.23
CA LEU A 39 9.80 0.46 0.44
C LEU A 39 10.11 0.75 1.90
N ARG A 40 10.75 -0.19 2.63
CA ARG A 40 11.23 0.02 4.00
C ARG A 40 12.20 1.19 4.08
N ASN A 41 13.16 1.27 3.17
CA ASN A 41 14.15 2.35 3.13
C ASN A 41 13.46 3.71 2.93
N VAL A 42 12.43 3.78 2.08
CA VAL A 42 11.63 5.01 1.90
C VAL A 42 10.92 5.40 3.20
N PHE A 43 10.29 4.47 3.91
CA PHE A 43 9.66 4.79 5.21
C PHE A 43 10.67 5.28 6.24
N LEU A 44 11.83 4.64 6.34
CA LEU A 44 12.89 5.05 7.28
C LEU A 44 13.46 6.43 6.92
N ASP A 45 13.60 6.74 5.63
CA ASP A 45 14.05 8.05 5.16
C ASP A 45 13.05 9.15 5.51
N ILE A 46 11.75 8.91 5.26
CA ILE A 46 10.66 9.83 5.66
C ILE A 46 10.68 10.04 7.18
N ALA A 47 10.79 8.96 7.96
CA ALA A 47 10.80 9.04 9.42
C ALA A 47 12.00 9.84 9.97
N ARG A 48 13.19 9.69 9.36
CA ARG A 48 14.41 10.41 9.76
C ARG A 48 14.38 11.89 9.38
N LYS A 49 13.85 12.22 8.20
CA LYS A 49 13.77 13.60 7.72
C LYS A 49 12.66 14.40 8.42
N GLY A 50 11.69 13.72 9.03
CA GLY A 50 10.52 14.35 9.62
C GLY A 50 9.69 15.10 8.59
N LEU A 51 8.93 16.10 9.04
CA LEU A 51 8.02 16.90 8.19
C LEU A 51 8.72 18.05 7.44
N VAL A 52 10.06 18.09 7.43
CA VAL A 52 10.85 19.25 6.97
C VAL A 52 11.06 19.27 5.45
N VAL A 53 10.90 18.13 4.76
CA VAL A 53 11.20 17.99 3.33
C VAL A 53 9.93 17.77 2.51
N GLU A 54 9.59 18.74 1.64
CA GLU A 54 8.37 18.71 0.83
C GLU A 54 8.35 17.57 -0.22
N ASP A 55 9.52 17.14 -0.71
CA ASP A 55 9.59 16.20 -1.83
C ASP A 55 9.55 14.72 -1.43
N THR A 56 9.79 14.40 -0.15
CA THR A 56 9.82 13.01 0.33
C THR A 56 9.10 12.89 1.66
N ASN A 57 7.78 12.70 1.60
CA ASN A 57 6.90 12.54 2.75
C ASN A 57 5.79 11.52 2.45
N LEU A 58 4.88 11.32 3.41
CA LEU A 58 3.80 10.36 3.26
C LEU A 58 2.78 10.77 2.18
N ASP A 59 2.59 12.06 1.92
CA ASP A 59 1.63 12.55 0.91
C ASP A 59 2.13 12.27 -0.51
N THR A 60 3.44 12.32 -0.73
CA THR A 60 4.05 11.92 -2.02
C THR A 60 4.14 10.40 -2.18
N LEU A 61 4.09 9.65 -1.07
CA LEU A 61 4.14 8.18 -1.07
C LEU A 61 2.76 7.53 -1.27
N PHE A 62 1.74 8.02 -0.56
CA PHE A 62 0.38 7.48 -0.55
C PHE A 62 -0.54 8.25 -1.49
N LEU A 63 -0.77 7.66 -2.67
CA LEU A 63 -1.64 8.24 -3.69
C LEU A 63 -3.07 7.69 -3.57
N PRO A 64 -4.11 8.39 -4.06
CA PRO A 64 -5.49 7.91 -4.06
C PRO A 64 -5.62 6.49 -4.61
N LEU A 65 -6.45 5.65 -3.99
CA LEU A 65 -6.69 4.26 -4.41
C LEU A 65 -7.30 4.21 -5.82
N ASP A 66 -8.26 5.08 -6.09
CA ASP A 66 -8.77 5.35 -7.44
C ASP A 66 -8.04 6.55 -8.04
N SER A 67 -7.35 6.33 -9.16
CA SER A 67 -6.58 7.38 -9.86
C SER A 67 -7.45 8.42 -10.57
N ARG A 68 -8.77 8.22 -10.64
CA ARG A 68 -9.73 9.16 -11.21
C ARG A 68 -10.23 10.19 -10.18
N VAL A 69 -9.84 10.04 -8.92
CA VAL A 69 -10.22 10.97 -7.85
C VAL A 69 -9.27 12.17 -7.87
N TYR A 70 -9.77 13.30 -8.37
CA TYR A 70 -9.01 14.56 -8.47
C TYR A 70 -9.18 15.48 -7.26
N ARG A 71 -10.24 15.27 -6.46
CA ARG A 71 -10.47 16.02 -5.23
C ARG A 71 -10.16 15.14 -4.03
N MET A 72 -9.42 15.70 -3.09
CA MET A 72 -9.19 15.08 -1.79
C MET A 72 -10.53 14.86 -1.09
N GLN A 73 -10.74 13.65 -0.59
CA GLN A 73 -11.93 13.27 0.16
C GLN A 73 -11.55 13.08 1.62
N GLU A 74 -12.50 13.31 2.51
CA GLU A 74 -12.36 12.93 3.92
C GLU A 74 -12.21 11.40 4.03
N LEU A 75 -11.28 10.95 4.88
CA LEU A 75 -10.95 9.53 5.06
C LEU A 75 -10.72 8.81 3.71
N GLN A 76 -9.95 9.45 2.82
CA GLN A 76 -9.69 8.93 1.48
C GLN A 76 -8.90 7.62 1.56
N LYS A 77 -9.35 6.62 0.80
CA LYS A 77 -8.60 5.36 0.60
C LYS A 77 -7.40 5.63 -0.31
N ASN A 78 -6.20 5.37 0.19
CA ASN A 78 -4.94 5.59 -0.51
C ASN A 78 -4.11 4.30 -0.58
N LYS A 79 -3.09 4.34 -1.44
CA LYS A 79 -2.15 3.24 -1.64
C LYS A 79 -0.73 3.74 -1.85
N ALA A 80 0.22 3.10 -1.19
CA ALA A 80 1.64 3.21 -1.50
C ALA A 80 2.08 2.08 -2.45
N ARG A 81 3.18 2.32 -3.16
CA ARG A 81 3.82 1.36 -4.08
C ARG A 81 5.33 1.42 -3.87
N GLY A 82 6.02 0.33 -4.19
CA GLY A 82 7.46 0.40 -4.39
C GLY A 82 7.84 1.38 -5.51
N ARG A 83 9.06 1.92 -5.42
CA ARG A 83 9.64 2.85 -6.41
C ARG A 83 10.38 2.13 -7.55
N VAL A 84 10.36 0.81 -7.55
CA VAL A 84 11.04 -0.03 -8.56
C VAL A 84 10.23 -0.17 -9.86
N LYS A 85 10.89 -0.67 -10.92
CA LYS A 85 10.29 -0.84 -12.26
C LYS A 85 9.10 -1.80 -12.25
N LYS A 86 9.24 -2.97 -11.62
CA LYS A 86 8.14 -3.93 -11.40
C LYS A 86 7.60 -3.73 -9.99
N ARG A 87 6.59 -2.89 -9.84
CA ARG A 87 5.98 -2.55 -8.55
C ARG A 87 4.66 -3.26 -8.35
N TRP A 88 4.65 -4.36 -7.60
CA TRP A 88 3.43 -5.11 -7.27
C TRP A 88 3.09 -5.06 -5.79
N LEU A 89 4.02 -4.69 -4.93
CA LEU A 89 3.70 -4.47 -3.52
C LEU A 89 2.81 -3.24 -3.37
N ARG A 90 1.73 -3.41 -2.61
CA ARG A 90 0.82 -2.35 -2.20
C ARG A 90 0.73 -2.33 -0.69
N LEU A 91 0.79 -1.14 -0.14
CA LEU A 91 0.28 -0.86 1.20
C LEU A 91 -0.97 -0.02 1.04
N TYR A 92 -2.04 -0.44 1.70
CA TYR A 92 -3.33 0.23 1.69
C TYR A 92 -3.50 1.02 2.97
N ALA A 93 -4.04 2.22 2.86
CA ALA A 93 -4.21 3.10 4.00
C ALA A 93 -5.43 4.01 3.85
N ILE A 94 -5.95 4.48 4.98
CA ILE A 94 -6.88 5.60 5.04
C ILE A 94 -6.08 6.88 5.33
N ARG A 95 -6.22 7.90 4.49
CA ARG A 95 -5.67 9.23 4.74
C ARG A 95 -6.53 9.94 5.77
N PHE A 96 -5.91 10.29 6.87
CA PHE A 96 -6.59 10.92 8.01
C PHE A 96 -6.36 12.43 8.02
N ASP A 97 -5.12 12.86 7.78
CA ASP A 97 -4.75 14.26 7.67
C ASP A 97 -3.49 14.39 6.78
N ARG A 98 -2.98 15.62 6.60
CA ARG A 98 -1.68 15.87 5.98
C ARG A 98 -0.60 15.09 6.74
N HIS A 99 0.12 14.26 6.00
CA HIS A 99 1.16 13.38 6.53
C HIS A 99 0.69 12.40 7.62
N CYS A 100 -0.62 12.11 7.70
CA CYS A 100 -1.20 11.18 8.67
C CYS A 100 -2.04 10.11 7.97
N TYR A 101 -1.65 8.84 8.14
CA TYR A 101 -2.23 7.70 7.44
C TYR A 101 -2.37 6.50 8.37
N VAL A 102 -3.52 5.82 8.30
CA VAL A 102 -3.76 4.54 8.98
C VAL A 102 -3.57 3.42 7.97
N ILE A 103 -2.48 2.65 8.09
CA ILE A 103 -2.23 1.48 7.23
C ILE A 103 -3.17 0.36 7.64
N THR A 104 -3.99 -0.12 6.69
CA THR A 104 -4.99 -1.17 6.92
C THR A 104 -4.47 -2.55 6.54
N GLY A 105 -3.46 -2.61 5.67
CA GLY A 105 -2.89 -3.86 5.19
C GLY A 105 -2.04 -3.67 3.93
N GLY A 106 -1.77 -4.78 3.24
CA GLY A 106 -0.99 -4.78 2.02
C GLY A 106 -1.10 -6.08 1.23
N ALA A 107 -0.71 -6.02 -0.04
CA ALA A 107 -0.82 -7.17 -0.93
C ALA A 107 0.25 -7.18 -2.02
N ILE A 108 0.44 -8.37 -2.61
CA ILE A 108 1.11 -8.53 -3.91
C ILE A 108 0.04 -8.48 -5.01
N LYS A 109 0.03 -7.39 -5.78
CA LYS A 109 -0.97 -7.11 -6.82
C LYS A 109 -0.40 -7.38 -8.20
N LEU A 110 -0.79 -8.51 -8.79
CA LEU A 110 -0.34 -8.95 -10.13
C LEU A 110 -1.26 -8.51 -11.28
N THR A 111 -2.36 -7.83 -10.98
CA THR A 111 -3.37 -7.38 -11.95
C THR A 111 -3.49 -5.86 -12.01
N GLN A 112 -4.22 -5.34 -13.01
CA GLN A 112 -4.47 -3.90 -13.16
C GLN A 112 -5.58 -3.39 -12.23
N ASP A 113 -6.69 -4.09 -12.13
CA ASP A 113 -7.80 -3.85 -11.19
C ASP A 113 -7.61 -4.59 -9.85
N MET A 114 -8.54 -4.38 -8.90
CA MET A 114 -8.57 -5.08 -7.61
C MET A 114 -9.68 -6.13 -7.53
N SER A 115 -10.31 -6.52 -8.65
CA SER A 115 -11.47 -7.42 -8.66
C SER A 115 -11.06 -8.91 -8.63
N VAL A 116 -9.94 -9.22 -7.98
CA VAL A 116 -9.42 -10.58 -7.86
C VAL A 116 -9.58 -11.07 -6.41
N PRO A 117 -9.94 -12.35 -6.19
CA PRO A 117 -10.32 -12.84 -4.85
C PRO A 117 -9.29 -12.55 -3.75
N HIS A 118 -8.00 -12.68 -4.05
CA HIS A 118 -6.93 -12.47 -3.08
C HIS A 118 -6.72 -11.01 -2.66
N LEU A 119 -7.44 -10.06 -3.27
CA LEU A 119 -7.44 -8.64 -2.90
C LEU A 119 -8.75 -8.18 -2.26
N GLU A 120 -9.77 -9.04 -2.19
CA GLU A 120 -11.07 -8.70 -1.61
C GLU A 120 -10.94 -8.38 -0.11
N GLU A 121 -10.16 -9.16 0.62
CA GLU A 121 -9.90 -8.93 2.05
C GLU A 121 -9.29 -7.54 2.32
N GLU A 122 -8.39 -7.08 1.44
CA GLU A 122 -7.77 -5.75 1.58
C GLU A 122 -8.75 -4.61 1.26
N LEU A 123 -9.69 -4.82 0.33
CA LEU A 123 -10.78 -3.88 0.09
C LEU A 123 -11.75 -3.81 1.26
N GLU A 124 -12.06 -4.97 1.87
CA GLU A 124 -12.92 -5.06 3.04
C GLU A 124 -12.28 -4.35 4.25
N LYS A 125 -10.99 -4.60 4.51
CA LYS A 125 -10.24 -3.89 5.56
C LYS A 125 -10.29 -2.38 5.39
N LEU A 126 -10.06 -1.88 4.17
CA LEU A 126 -10.16 -0.46 3.86
C LEU A 126 -11.56 0.11 4.16
N GLU A 127 -12.62 -0.59 3.76
CA GLU A 127 -13.99 -0.13 4.04
C GLU A 127 -14.28 -0.17 5.54
N ARG A 128 -14.01 -1.29 6.20
CA ARG A 128 -14.27 -1.46 7.64
C ARG A 128 -13.51 -0.45 8.49
N THR A 129 -12.25 -0.16 8.17
CA THR A 129 -11.50 0.89 8.86
C THR A 129 -12.13 2.25 8.62
N ARG A 130 -12.52 2.58 7.39
CA ARG A 130 -13.17 3.86 7.08
C ARG A 130 -14.50 4.01 7.83
N GLU A 131 -15.35 3.00 7.79
CA GLU A 131 -16.64 2.97 8.51
C GLU A 131 -16.45 3.09 10.02
N PHE A 132 -15.44 2.43 10.58
CA PHE A 132 -15.10 2.53 11.99
C PHE A 132 -14.73 3.98 12.35
N LEU A 133 -13.85 4.62 11.59
CA LEU A 133 -13.42 6.00 11.86
C LEU A 133 -14.62 6.97 11.78
N ILE A 134 -15.48 6.84 10.78
CA ILE A 134 -16.71 7.65 10.64
C ILE A 134 -17.65 7.43 11.83
N ARG A 135 -17.90 6.17 12.21
CA ARG A 135 -18.85 5.83 13.29
C ARG A 135 -18.41 6.39 14.64
N HIS A 136 -17.11 6.53 14.85
CA HIS A 136 -16.52 7.00 16.09
C HIS A 136 -16.13 8.48 16.06
N ASP A 137 -16.50 9.22 15.00
CA ASP A 137 -16.18 10.64 14.81
C ASP A 137 -14.67 10.92 14.90
N LEU A 138 -13.86 9.97 14.43
CA LEU A 138 -12.41 10.08 14.34
C LEU A 138 -12.07 10.66 12.97
N LEU A 139 -11.90 11.98 12.89
CA LEU A 139 -11.79 12.72 11.63
C LEU A 139 -10.52 13.58 11.54
N CYS A 140 -9.78 13.78 12.63
CA CYS A 140 -8.58 14.62 12.64
C CYS A 140 -7.50 14.12 13.61
N GLN A 141 -6.22 14.42 13.33
CA GLN A 141 -5.09 13.84 14.08
C GLN A 141 -5.19 14.01 15.61
N SER A 142 -5.81 15.08 16.10
CA SER A 142 -6.02 15.30 17.54
C SER A 142 -6.89 14.25 18.22
N ASP A 143 -7.63 13.44 17.45
CA ASP A 143 -8.42 12.32 17.97
C ASP A 143 -7.54 11.13 18.39
N PHE A 144 -6.26 11.11 17.97
CA PHE A 144 -5.30 10.08 18.35
C PHE A 144 -4.43 10.52 19.53
N ALA A 145 -4.31 9.63 20.52
CA ALA A 145 -3.32 9.74 21.59
C ALA A 145 -2.08 8.90 21.26
N TYR A 146 -0.90 9.43 21.59
CA TYR A 146 0.33 8.65 21.56
C TYR A 146 0.41 7.79 22.82
N LEU A 147 0.51 6.47 22.62
CA LEU A 147 0.89 5.55 23.68
C LEU A 147 2.40 5.31 23.55
N GLU A 148 3.15 5.67 24.58
CA GLU A 148 4.51 5.15 24.72
C GLU A 148 4.40 3.66 25.07
N ILE A 149 4.99 2.80 24.22
CA ILE A 149 5.04 1.35 24.39
C ILE A 149 6.49 0.94 24.67
#